data_AF-A0A453CF00-F1
#
_entry.id   AF-A0A453CF00-F1
#
_cell.length_a   1.000
_cell.length_b   1.000
_cell.length_c   1.000
_cell.angle_alpha   90.00
_cell.angle_beta   90.00
_cell.angle_gamma   90.00
#
_symmetry.space_group_name_H-M   'P 1'
#
loop_
_entity.id
_entity.type
_entity.pdbx_description
1 polymer ?
#
loop_
_entity_poly.entity_id
_entity_poly.type
_entity_poly.pdbx_seq_one_letter_code
_entity_poly.pdbx_strand_id
1 'polypeptide(L)'
;MTNSKYVVLLERGNHSEEKLLNDYIDGEGIMNGEIDLRTSNDVFDHLEEKSYQVEKTGASISTACSVSLLHRYCYNLPKDMFFNPSPAFIYIDDTEGIICRVILPPNAAFRQVDGQPCQSNDEAKRDACLEALVKLYELGALTDFLLPGSGSRKNKASTTNGSASNSHDDESLREELHEMLIPTILKPSTCKLDCPLNLHFYYIQFFPIPADRHYRIFGLFVINPLPMEAEKLEVDLHLARGRIVKAGMKHLGTISFDEEQMMLARNFQEMFLKVLLDRSEFTVSHVMLLGNSETLQFNSTFYLLLPIKQELYGDIFMIDWPTVKRCLSSPVFKDPTGVSAHGSYLPDESLRLLDNMYSKTDVVGSLIFAPHIKTFFVIHVILNELNARSEYDGATYEDHYKERFGIKLSHPEQPLLHAKQLFNLHNLLHDRLRETTGGRELMEHFVELPPELCSLKIIGFSKDMCSSLSLLPSLMCRLENLLVAIELKDVMLSSFSEASQISASGVSHAIFAPFMLNF
;
A
#
# COMPACT_ATOMS: atom_id res chain seq x y z
N MET A 1 50.85 36.24 14.11
CA MET A 1 50.96 35.09 13.20
C MET A 1 51.88 34.07 13.84
N THR A 2 51.38 32.87 14.11
CA THR A 2 52.20 31.74 14.53
C THR A 2 53.00 31.27 13.31
N ASN A 3 54.32 31.53 13.28
CA ASN A 3 55.16 31.07 12.18
C ASN A 3 55.28 29.55 12.24
N SER A 4 54.65 28.87 11.28
CA SER A 4 54.77 27.43 11.07
C SER A 4 56.25 27.07 10.90
N LYS A 5 56.76 26.15 11.73
CA LYS A 5 58.12 25.61 11.59
C LYS A 5 58.06 24.33 10.77
N TYR A 6 58.54 24.39 9.53
CA TYR A 6 58.70 23.20 8.69
C TYR A 6 60.03 22.53 9.01
N VAL A 7 60.00 21.21 9.16
CA VAL A 7 61.19 20.37 9.30
C VAL A 7 61.22 19.42 8.11
N VAL A 8 62.22 19.59 7.24
CA VAL A 8 62.46 18.68 6.11
C VAL A 8 63.63 17.78 6.50
N LEU A 9 63.43 16.47 6.42
CA LEU A 9 64.46 15.46 6.66
C LEU A 9 65.04 15.05 5.31
N LEU A 10 66.34 15.22 5.13
CA LEU A 10 67.08 14.86 3.92
C LEU A 10 68.11 13.79 4.23
N GLU A 11 68.35 12.89 3.27
CA GLU A 11 69.39 11.86 3.39
C GLU A 11 70.78 12.46 3.12
N ARG A 12 71.74 12.24 4.02
CA ARG A 12 73.07 12.86 3.94
C ARG A 12 73.84 12.32 2.73
N GLY A 13 74.10 13.18 1.73
CA GLY A 13 74.85 12.84 0.51
C GLY A 13 74.00 12.70 -0.76
N ASN A 14 72.68 12.90 -0.68
CA ASN A 14 71.81 12.91 -1.85
C ASN A 14 71.71 14.33 -2.46
N HIS A 15 72.62 14.63 -3.40
CA HIS A 15 72.66 15.92 -4.09
C HIS A 15 71.41 16.24 -4.91
N SER A 16 70.58 15.25 -5.26
CA SER A 16 69.36 15.48 -6.03
C SER A 16 68.25 16.11 -5.19
N GLU A 17 68.13 15.69 -3.92
CA GLU A 17 67.14 16.19 -2.98
C GLU A 17 67.53 17.56 -2.40
N GLU A 18 68.82 17.79 -2.14
CA GLU A 18 69.33 19.12 -1.76
C GLU A 18 69.06 20.14 -2.86
N LYS A 19 69.24 19.75 -4.12
CA LYS A 19 68.95 20.63 -5.26
C LYS A 19 67.46 20.95 -5.38
N LEU A 20 66.60 19.93 -5.24
CA LEU A 20 65.15 20.11 -5.22
C LEU A 20 64.70 21.04 -4.09
N LEU A 21 65.25 20.89 -2.88
CA LEU A 21 64.90 21.77 -1.76
C LEU A 21 65.30 23.22 -2.03
N ASN A 22 66.50 23.45 -2.58
CA ASN A 22 66.93 24.80 -2.96
C ASN A 22 66.06 25.38 -4.07
N ASP A 23 65.67 24.60 -5.07
CA ASP A 23 64.75 25.03 -6.12
C ASP A 23 63.37 25.44 -5.54
N TYR A 24 62.87 24.74 -4.51
CA TYR A 24 61.65 25.11 -3.81
C TYR A 24 61.79 26.41 -2.99
N ILE A 25 62.91 26.60 -2.29
CA ILE A 25 63.19 27.82 -1.52
C ILE A 25 63.32 29.02 -2.45
N ASP A 26 64.02 28.86 -3.56
CA ASP A 26 64.17 29.89 -4.58
C ASP A 26 62.82 30.20 -5.25
N GLY A 27 62.02 29.19 -5.55
CA GLY A 27 60.66 29.33 -6.08
C GLY A 27 59.71 30.06 -5.12
N GLU A 28 59.79 29.78 -3.82
CA GLU A 28 59.04 30.48 -2.78
C GLU A 28 59.47 31.96 -2.69
N GLY A 29 60.78 32.24 -2.80
CA GLY A 29 61.30 33.61 -2.86
C GLY A 29 60.77 34.41 -4.05
N ILE A 30 60.71 33.79 -5.24
CA ILE A 30 60.14 34.41 -6.44
C ILE A 30 58.64 34.66 -6.27
N MET A 31 57.90 33.68 -5.75
CA MET A 31 56.46 33.78 -5.54
C MET A 31 56.10 34.88 -4.53
N ASN A 32 56.83 34.95 -3.40
CA ASN A 32 56.64 36.00 -2.40
C ASN A 32 56.99 37.39 -2.96
N GLY A 33 58.06 37.49 -3.76
CA GLY A 33 58.40 38.73 -4.46
C GLY A 33 57.32 39.17 -5.45
N GLU A 34 56.69 38.22 -6.16
CA GLU A 34 55.59 38.52 -7.08
C GLU A 34 54.31 38.90 -6.33
N ILE A 35 54.04 38.28 -5.16
CA ILE A 35 52.92 38.62 -4.27
C ILE A 35 53.08 40.04 -3.73
N ASP A 36 54.27 40.42 -3.26
CA ASP A 36 54.54 41.78 -2.75
C ASP A 36 54.43 42.86 -3.84
N LEU A 37 54.77 42.51 -5.09
CA LEU A 37 54.66 43.41 -6.25
C LEU A 37 53.22 43.53 -6.80
N ARG A 38 52.33 42.58 -6.51
CA ARG A 38 50.91 42.65 -6.92
C ARG A 38 50.15 43.65 -6.04
N THR A 39 50.23 44.92 -6.41
CA THR A 39 49.42 46.01 -5.81
C THR A 39 48.15 46.28 -6.64
N SER A 40 47.34 45.25 -6.90
CA SER A 40 46.03 45.41 -7.54
C SER A 40 44.92 45.08 -6.53
N ASN A 41 44.10 46.08 -6.20
CA ASN A 41 42.85 45.92 -5.45
C ASN A 41 41.72 45.33 -6.32
N ASP A 42 42.03 44.34 -7.17
CA ASP A 42 40.99 43.46 -7.71
C ASP A 42 40.60 42.52 -6.57
N VAL A 43 39.73 43.04 -5.71
CA VAL A 43 38.92 42.25 -4.80
C VAL A 43 38.27 41.18 -5.69
N PHE A 44 38.72 39.94 -5.57
CA PHE A 44 37.86 38.82 -5.89
C PHE A 44 36.60 39.08 -5.07
N ASP A 45 35.51 39.49 -5.73
CA ASP A 45 34.22 39.62 -5.08
C ASP A 45 34.03 38.33 -4.28
N HIS A 46 33.98 38.50 -2.96
CA HIS A 46 33.58 37.43 -2.08
C HIS A 46 32.19 37.03 -2.55
N LEU A 47 32.12 35.98 -3.37
CA LEU A 47 30.90 35.24 -3.64
C LEU A 47 30.29 35.00 -2.26
N GLU A 48 29.19 35.69 -1.96
CA GLU A 48 28.45 35.45 -0.72
C GLU A 48 27.96 34.00 -0.79
N GLU A 49 28.75 33.09 -0.22
CA GLU A 49 28.39 31.69 -0.13
C GLU A 49 27.23 31.58 0.85
N LYS A 50 26.00 31.63 0.32
CA LYS A 50 24.82 31.23 1.07
C LYS A 50 25.05 29.80 1.57
N SER A 51 25.02 29.63 2.88
CA SER A 51 25.10 28.32 3.52
C SER A 51 23.82 28.06 4.30
N TYR A 52 23.28 26.86 4.14
CA TYR A 52 22.13 26.37 4.90
C TYR A 52 22.63 25.41 5.97
N GLN A 53 22.22 25.61 7.23
CA GLN A 53 22.60 24.75 8.35
C GLN A 53 21.36 24.07 8.96
N VAL A 54 21.45 22.76 9.17
CA VAL A 54 20.40 21.97 9.83
C VAL A 54 20.46 22.21 11.34
N GLU A 55 19.37 22.69 11.94
CA GLU A 55 19.31 23.04 13.37
C GLU A 55 19.55 21.84 14.31
N LYS A 56 19.22 20.61 13.88
CA LYS A 56 19.32 19.40 14.72
C LYS A 56 20.73 18.82 14.82
N THR A 57 21.51 18.86 13.74
CA THR A 57 22.80 18.17 13.60
C THR A 57 23.98 19.11 13.34
N GLY A 58 23.72 20.38 13.03
CA GLY A 58 24.74 21.38 12.70
C GLY A 58 25.40 21.16 11.32
N ALA A 59 24.93 20.21 10.52
CA ALA A 59 25.42 19.96 9.15
C ALA A 59 25.10 21.17 8.25
N SER A 60 26.06 21.61 7.44
CA SER A 60 25.90 22.75 6.54
C SER A 60 26.12 22.38 5.07
N ILE A 61 25.29 22.93 4.18
CA ILE A 61 25.46 22.88 2.73
C ILE A 61 25.79 24.28 2.24
N SER A 62 26.87 24.42 1.49
CA SER A 62 27.21 25.64 0.74
C SER A 62 26.75 25.56 -0.71
N THR A 63 26.56 26.72 -1.35
CA THR A 63 26.26 26.85 -2.78
C THR A 63 27.29 26.16 -3.69
N ALA A 64 28.55 26.06 -3.26
CA ALA A 64 29.59 25.36 -4.02
C ALA A 64 29.40 23.83 -4.05
N CYS A 65 28.89 23.25 -2.96
CA CYS A 65 28.67 21.81 -2.81
C CYS A 65 27.28 21.35 -3.26
N SER A 66 26.33 22.28 -3.48
CA SER A 66 24.93 21.95 -3.79
C SER A 66 24.79 21.15 -5.09
N VAL A 67 25.50 21.55 -6.14
CA VAL A 67 25.42 20.91 -7.46
C VAL A 67 25.90 19.45 -7.40
N SER A 68 27.03 19.19 -6.74
CA SER A 68 27.60 17.84 -6.64
C SER A 68 26.74 16.91 -5.78
N LEU A 69 26.18 17.43 -4.68
CA LEU A 69 25.25 16.69 -3.83
C LEU A 69 23.95 16.34 -4.54
N LEU A 70 23.40 17.27 -5.34
CA LEU A 70 22.19 17.01 -6.12
C LEU A 70 22.41 15.92 -7.19
N HIS A 71 23.55 15.95 -7.88
CA HIS A 71 23.92 14.88 -8.81
C HIS A 71 24.12 13.53 -8.10
N ARG A 72 24.70 13.55 -6.90
CA ARG A 72 24.88 12.35 -6.06
C ARG A 72 23.54 11.78 -5.59
N TYR A 73 22.58 12.65 -5.25
CA TYR A 73 21.21 12.25 -4.94
C TYR A 73 20.55 11.58 -6.14
N CYS A 74 20.58 12.22 -7.32
CA CYS A 74 19.98 11.65 -8.53
C CYS A 74 20.59 10.29 -8.90
N TYR A 75 21.91 10.12 -8.72
CA TYR A 75 22.59 8.85 -8.98
C TYR A 75 22.20 7.73 -8.02
N ASN A 76 21.78 8.05 -6.79
CA ASN A 76 21.33 7.09 -5.78
C ASN A 76 19.87 6.66 -5.96
N LEU A 77 19.11 7.30 -6.85
CA LEU A 77 17.75 6.87 -7.18
C LEU A 77 17.75 5.50 -7.88
N PRO A 78 16.68 4.71 -7.73
CA PRO A 78 16.55 3.41 -8.40
C PRO A 78 16.69 3.57 -9.91
N LYS A 79 17.54 2.72 -10.51
CA LYS A 79 17.86 2.72 -11.95
C LYS A 79 17.21 1.54 -12.63
N ASP A 80 16.80 1.75 -13.87
CA ASP A 80 16.37 0.70 -14.80
C ASP A 80 17.41 0.56 -15.92
N MET A 81 17.39 -0.57 -16.65
CA MET A 81 18.30 -0.88 -17.75
C MET A 81 18.28 0.16 -18.89
N PHE A 82 17.22 0.97 -18.98
CA PHE A 82 17.02 1.97 -20.02
C PHE A 82 17.09 3.43 -19.53
N PHE A 83 17.23 3.69 -18.22
CA PHE A 83 17.15 5.06 -17.67
C PHE A 83 18.23 5.37 -16.65
N ASN A 84 19.03 6.41 -16.96
CA ASN A 84 20.02 6.99 -16.05
C ASN A 84 19.48 8.30 -15.45
N PRO A 85 19.14 8.34 -14.15
CA PRO A 85 18.62 9.54 -13.50
C PRO A 85 19.70 10.63 -13.42
N SER A 86 19.50 11.74 -14.12
CA SER A 86 20.33 12.96 -14.05
C SER A 86 19.44 14.21 -13.99
N PRO A 87 19.79 15.23 -13.19
CA PRO A 87 19.05 16.48 -13.15
C PRO A 87 19.23 17.25 -14.46
N ALA A 88 18.15 17.82 -14.98
CA ALA A 88 18.17 18.72 -16.13
C ALA A 88 18.01 20.17 -15.68
N PHE A 89 18.71 21.10 -16.33
CA PHE A 89 18.71 22.52 -15.99
C PHE A 89 18.14 23.31 -17.17
N ILE A 90 17.14 24.15 -16.91
CA ILE A 90 16.56 25.09 -17.86
C ILE A 90 16.81 26.50 -17.36
N TYR A 91 17.29 27.38 -18.23
CA TYR A 91 17.53 28.79 -17.93
C TYR A 91 16.40 29.62 -18.53
N ILE A 92 15.84 30.52 -17.73
CA ILE A 92 14.77 31.44 -18.12
C ILE A 92 15.30 32.85 -17.87
N ASP A 93 15.40 33.65 -18.92
CA ASP A 93 15.80 35.06 -18.83
C ASP A 93 14.56 35.88 -18.40
N ASP A 94 14.60 36.48 -17.21
CA ASP A 94 13.58 37.39 -16.71
C ASP A 94 14.13 38.83 -16.65
N THR A 95 13.23 39.80 -16.54
CA THR A 95 13.55 41.24 -16.48
C THR A 95 14.40 41.63 -15.26
N GLU A 96 14.45 40.80 -14.22
CA GLU A 96 15.23 41.01 -12.98
C GLU A 96 16.49 40.13 -12.88
N GLY A 97 16.74 39.24 -13.85
CA GLY A 97 17.91 38.34 -13.84
C GLY A 97 17.64 36.97 -14.49
N ILE A 98 18.63 36.09 -14.48
CA ILE A 98 18.50 34.73 -15.03
C ILE A 98 18.02 33.80 -13.92
N ILE A 99 16.92 33.07 -14.18
CA ILE A 99 16.36 32.06 -13.28
C ILE A 99 16.75 30.67 -13.79
N CYS A 100 17.30 29.83 -12.92
CA CYS A 100 17.55 28.42 -13.24
C CYS A 100 16.43 27.54 -12.67
N ARG A 101 15.77 26.79 -13.54
CA ARG A 101 14.80 25.75 -13.21
C ARG A 101 15.48 24.39 -13.24
N VAL A 102 15.50 23.71 -12.10
CA VAL A 102 16.01 22.35 -11.96
C VAL A 102 14.86 21.37 -12.14
N ILE A 103 14.99 20.47 -13.11
CA ILE A 103 14.07 19.35 -13.33
C ILE A 103 14.73 18.08 -12.83
N LEU A 104 14.16 17.49 -11.80
CA LEU A 104 14.57 16.21 -11.25
C LEU A 104 13.91 15.04 -12.02
N PRO A 105 14.55 13.85 -12.04
CA PRO A 105 13.96 12.65 -12.62
C PRO A 105 12.65 12.26 -11.92
N PRO A 106 11.75 11.52 -12.59
CA PRO A 106 10.43 11.16 -12.05
C PRO A 106 10.49 10.31 -10.76
N ASN A 107 11.64 9.70 -10.48
CA ASN A 107 11.88 8.91 -9.27
C ASN A 107 12.28 9.77 -8.05
N ALA A 108 12.43 11.09 -8.21
CA ALA A 108 12.74 12.00 -7.11
C ALA A 108 11.47 12.44 -6.36
N ALA A 109 11.64 12.90 -5.11
CA ALA A 109 10.53 13.33 -4.24
C ALA A 109 9.72 14.53 -4.78
N PHE A 110 10.30 15.33 -5.67
CA PHE A 110 9.59 16.36 -6.44
C PHE A 110 10.22 16.52 -7.82
N ARG A 111 9.49 17.16 -8.74
CA ARG A 111 9.89 17.23 -10.15
C ARG A 111 10.59 18.53 -10.55
N GLN A 112 10.21 19.67 -9.97
CA GLN A 112 10.68 20.99 -10.44
C GLN A 112 10.88 21.95 -9.28
N VAL A 113 12.01 22.69 -9.31
CA VAL A 113 12.30 23.80 -8.40
C VAL A 113 12.96 24.93 -9.19
N ASP A 114 12.51 26.15 -8.94
CA ASP A 114 13.05 27.39 -9.50
C ASP A 114 13.91 28.06 -8.43
N GLY A 115 15.13 28.49 -8.78
CA GLY A 115 15.98 29.30 -7.89
C GLY A 115 15.71 30.80 -8.00
N GLN A 116 16.43 31.60 -7.21
CA GLN A 116 16.31 33.06 -7.23
C GLN A 116 16.94 33.68 -8.49
N PRO A 117 16.45 34.85 -8.96
CA PRO A 117 17.05 35.56 -10.08
C PRO A 117 18.47 36.00 -9.73
N CYS A 118 19.45 35.58 -10.53
CA CYS A 118 20.86 35.87 -10.33
C CYS A 118 21.48 36.52 -11.58
N GLN A 119 22.65 37.16 -11.40
CA GLN A 119 23.34 37.88 -12.48
C GLN A 119 24.12 36.94 -13.42
N SER A 120 24.43 35.73 -12.97
CA SER A 120 25.19 34.72 -13.73
C SER A 120 24.48 33.37 -13.81
N ASN A 121 24.66 32.67 -14.93
CA ASN A 121 24.14 31.31 -15.16
C ASN A 121 24.63 30.31 -14.10
N ASP A 122 25.89 30.42 -13.68
CA ASP A 122 26.48 29.49 -12.70
C ASP A 122 26.01 29.76 -11.27
N GLU A 123 25.68 31.02 -10.96
CA GLU A 123 25.08 31.39 -9.67
C GLU A 123 23.63 30.94 -9.60
N ALA A 124 22.84 31.22 -10.64
CA ALA A 124 21.46 30.77 -10.73
C ALA A 124 21.36 29.24 -10.59
N LYS A 125 22.28 28.50 -11.22
CA LYS A 125 22.35 27.03 -11.10
C LYS A 125 22.66 26.57 -9.67
N ARG A 126 23.65 27.20 -9.01
CA ARG A 126 24.06 26.85 -7.63
C ARG A 126 22.97 27.14 -6.61
N ASP A 127 22.28 28.27 -6.76
CA ASP A 127 21.17 28.70 -5.90
C ASP A 127 19.96 27.76 -6.07
N ALA A 128 19.56 27.47 -7.31
CA ALA A 128 18.47 26.53 -7.59
C ALA A 128 18.76 25.10 -7.08
N CYS A 129 20.02 24.65 -7.13
CA CYS A 129 20.43 23.38 -6.54
C CYS A 129 20.36 23.39 -4.99
N LEU A 130 20.67 24.52 -4.36
CA LEU A 130 20.60 24.67 -2.90
C LEU A 130 19.14 24.63 -2.44
N GLU A 131 18.26 25.40 -3.09
CA GLU A 131 16.82 25.34 -2.80
C GLU A 131 16.24 23.95 -3.01
N ALA A 132 16.67 23.24 -4.08
CA ALA A 132 16.25 21.87 -4.31
C ALA A 132 16.67 20.93 -3.16
N LEU A 133 17.89 21.07 -2.63
CA LEU A 133 18.35 20.28 -1.49
C LEU A 133 17.61 20.61 -0.18
N VAL A 134 17.28 21.88 0.06
CA VAL A 134 16.47 22.30 1.21
C VAL A 134 15.08 21.66 1.14
N LYS A 135 14.42 21.72 -0.02
CA LYS A 135 13.12 21.06 -0.23
C LYS A 135 13.21 19.54 -0.11
N LEU A 136 14.29 18.91 -0.57
CA LEU A 136 14.51 17.47 -0.38
C LEU A 136 14.67 17.10 1.11
N TYR A 137 15.27 17.98 1.91
CA TYR A 137 15.39 17.78 3.36
C TYR A 137 14.05 17.96 4.07
N GLU A 138 13.26 18.99 3.71
CA GLU A 138 11.90 19.20 4.24
C GLU A 138 10.97 18.00 3.97
N LEU A 139 11.14 17.34 2.82
CA LEU A 139 10.39 16.15 2.42
C LEU A 139 10.95 14.84 2.99
N GLY A 140 11.99 14.88 3.84
CA GLY A 140 12.57 13.68 4.46
C GLY A 140 13.37 12.78 3.53
N ALA A 141 13.62 13.19 2.28
CA ALA A 141 14.36 12.41 1.29
C ALA A 141 15.90 12.42 1.52
N LEU A 142 16.38 13.37 2.35
CA LEU A 142 17.75 13.44 2.82
C LEU A 142 17.80 13.09 4.31
N THR A 143 18.83 12.34 4.72
CA THR A 143 19.08 12.04 6.14
C THR A 143 19.48 13.29 6.91
N ASP A 144 19.40 13.24 8.25
CA ASP A 144 19.79 14.34 9.15
C ASP A 144 21.26 14.80 9.00
N PHE A 145 22.09 14.05 8.27
CA PHE A 145 23.46 14.42 7.88
C PHE A 145 23.58 14.97 6.44
N LEU A 146 22.47 15.35 5.81
CA LEU A 146 22.39 15.89 4.45
C LEU A 146 22.98 14.96 3.37
N LEU A 147 23.02 13.67 3.69
CA LEU A 147 23.44 12.63 2.75
C LEU A 147 22.19 12.02 2.09
N PRO A 148 22.25 11.73 0.78
CA PRO A 148 21.24 10.93 0.12
C PRO A 148 21.15 9.57 0.83
N GLY A 149 19.97 9.24 1.34
CA GLY A 149 19.73 8.00 2.09
C GLY A 149 20.30 6.79 1.35
N SER A 150 20.83 5.83 2.09
CA SER A 150 21.44 4.62 1.53
C SER A 150 20.37 3.71 0.90
N GLY A 151 19.83 4.12 -0.24
CA GLY A 151 19.08 3.26 -1.13
C GLY A 151 20.03 2.27 -1.79
N SER A 152 20.10 1.05 -1.23
CA SER A 152 20.50 -0.18 -1.95
C SER A 152 21.94 -0.32 -2.47
N ARG A 153 22.97 -0.07 -1.64
CA ARG A 153 24.31 -0.63 -1.95
C ARG A 153 24.98 -1.25 -0.74
N LYS A 154 24.47 -2.41 -0.31
CA LYS A 154 25.23 -3.33 0.55
C LYS A 154 26.43 -3.85 -0.26
N ASN A 155 27.61 -3.30 0.00
CA ASN A 155 28.87 -3.87 -0.42
C ASN A 155 29.01 -5.27 0.20
N LYS A 156 29.15 -6.30 -0.65
CA LYS A 156 29.58 -7.64 -0.25
C LYS A 156 30.99 -7.54 0.34
N ALA A 157 31.10 -7.61 1.67
CA ALA A 157 32.32 -7.99 2.35
C ALA A 157 32.16 -9.44 2.83
N SER A 158 33.00 -10.30 2.28
CA SER A 158 33.16 -11.71 2.55
C SER A 158 33.64 -12.00 3.99
N THR A 159 32.99 -12.89 4.73
CA THR A 159 33.54 -14.20 5.21
C THR A 159 32.52 -15.03 6.00
N THR A 160 32.19 -16.21 5.46
CA THR A 160 31.98 -17.54 6.11
C THR A 160 31.28 -17.68 7.48
N ASN A 161 30.04 -18.20 7.46
CA ASN A 161 29.63 -19.58 7.86
C ASN A 161 28.34 -19.67 8.70
N GLY A 162 27.33 -20.36 8.15
CA GLY A 162 26.49 -21.32 8.90
C GLY A 162 25.12 -20.88 9.40
N SER A 163 24.09 -20.97 8.54
CA SER A 163 22.83 -21.73 8.76
C SER A 163 21.71 -21.20 7.88
N ALA A 164 21.09 -22.10 7.12
CA ALA A 164 20.02 -21.80 6.17
C ALA A 164 18.71 -21.52 6.92
N SER A 165 18.20 -20.31 6.75
CA SER A 165 16.84 -19.90 7.05
C SER A 165 16.33 -19.18 5.80
N ASN A 166 15.42 -19.82 5.07
CA ASN A 166 14.77 -19.20 3.92
C ASN A 166 13.80 -18.13 4.45
N SER A 167 14.24 -16.88 4.34
CA SER A 167 13.39 -15.69 4.47
C SER A 167 12.73 -15.44 3.11
N HIS A 168 11.41 -15.47 3.08
CA HIS A 168 10.65 -14.92 1.98
C HIS A 168 10.18 -13.51 2.35
N ASP A 169 10.60 -12.60 1.49
CA ASP A 169 9.97 -11.35 1.08
C ASP A 169 10.01 -10.18 2.07
N ASP A 170 11.10 -9.44 1.92
CA ASP A 170 11.28 -8.05 2.30
C ASP A 170 10.32 -7.18 1.45
N GLU A 171 9.03 -7.14 1.82
CA GLU A 171 8.11 -6.05 1.48
C GLU A 171 8.52 -4.78 2.22
N SER A 172 9.76 -4.31 2.03
CA SER A 172 10.15 -2.98 2.53
C SER A 172 9.62 -1.94 1.55
N LEU A 173 8.38 -1.52 1.80
CA LEU A 173 7.88 -0.16 1.64
C LEU A 173 8.56 0.61 0.51
N ARG A 174 8.07 0.44 -0.72
CA ARG A 174 8.18 1.51 -1.70
C ARG A 174 7.31 2.64 -1.16
N GLU A 175 7.91 3.57 -0.42
CA GLU A 175 7.27 4.84 -0.10
C GLU A 175 6.72 5.40 -1.41
N GLU A 176 5.40 5.55 -1.49
CA GLU A 176 4.71 6.09 -2.64
C GLU A 176 5.15 7.56 -2.79
N LEU A 177 6.21 7.79 -3.55
CA LEU A 177 6.80 9.11 -3.78
C LEU A 177 5.88 10.07 -4.55
N HIS A 178 4.70 9.60 -4.99
CA HIS A 178 3.69 10.39 -5.71
C HIS A 178 2.32 10.16 -5.10
N GLU A 179 1.62 11.25 -4.78
CA GLU A 179 0.24 11.21 -4.29
C GLU A 179 -0.67 10.51 -5.32
N MET A 180 -1.34 9.44 -4.91
CA MET A 180 -2.34 8.78 -5.74
C MET A 180 -3.50 9.73 -6.02
N LEU A 181 -3.72 10.05 -7.29
CA LEU A 181 -4.84 10.90 -7.71
C LEU A 181 -6.16 10.15 -7.51
N ILE A 182 -7.00 10.68 -6.64
CA ILE A 182 -8.37 10.19 -6.44
C ILE A 182 -9.27 10.81 -7.53
N PRO A 183 -10.04 9.99 -8.28
CA PRO A 183 -11.01 10.48 -9.25
C PRO A 183 -11.99 11.46 -8.63
N THR A 184 -12.30 12.55 -9.34
CA THR A 184 -13.29 13.56 -8.94
C THR A 184 -14.67 12.97 -8.66
N ILE A 185 -15.04 11.87 -9.33
CA ILE A 185 -16.33 11.18 -9.16
C ILE A 185 -16.44 10.52 -7.78
N LEU A 186 -15.32 10.06 -7.23
CA LEU A 186 -15.24 9.43 -5.91
C LEU A 186 -14.93 10.44 -4.80
N LYS A 187 -14.52 11.66 -5.16
CA LYS A 187 -14.32 12.73 -4.19
C LYS A 187 -15.68 13.16 -3.63
N PRO A 188 -15.86 13.14 -2.31
CA PRO A 188 -17.06 13.66 -1.69
C PRO A 188 -17.12 15.17 -1.99
N SER A 189 -18.16 15.62 -2.68
CA SER A 189 -18.46 17.04 -2.74
C SER A 189 -18.59 17.56 -1.31
N THR A 190 -17.94 18.68 -0.98
CA THR A 190 -17.85 19.31 0.36
C THR A 190 -19.20 19.70 0.99
N CYS A 191 -20.32 19.28 0.40
CA CYS A 191 -21.65 19.46 0.92
C CYS A 191 -21.86 18.51 2.10
N LYS A 192 -22.31 19.06 3.24
CA LYS A 192 -22.95 18.26 4.28
C LYS A 192 -24.06 17.45 3.61
N LEU A 193 -23.96 16.13 3.67
CA LEU A 193 -24.98 15.25 3.10
C LEU A 193 -26.21 15.30 4.00
N ASP A 194 -27.23 16.04 3.57
CA ASP A 194 -28.56 15.97 4.17
C ASP A 194 -29.17 14.60 3.86
N CYS A 195 -29.62 13.88 4.90
CA CYS A 195 -30.37 12.63 4.72
C CYS A 195 -31.84 12.94 4.37
N PRO A 196 -32.49 12.21 3.45
CA PRO A 196 -32.01 11.00 2.77
C PRO A 196 -31.10 11.28 1.57
N LEU A 197 -30.08 10.44 1.41
CA LEU A 197 -29.10 10.56 0.33
C LEU A 197 -29.46 9.64 -0.83
N ASN A 198 -29.56 10.21 -2.04
CA ASN A 198 -29.74 9.43 -3.26
C ASN A 198 -28.38 9.00 -3.80
N LEU A 199 -28.15 7.69 -3.87
CA LEU A 199 -26.94 7.09 -4.42
C LEU A 199 -27.25 6.34 -5.72
N HIS A 200 -26.35 6.47 -6.70
CA HIS A 200 -26.37 5.65 -7.90
C HIS A 200 -25.91 4.24 -7.56
N PHE A 201 -26.64 3.26 -8.09
CA PHE A 201 -26.52 1.85 -7.77
C PHE A 201 -26.04 1.04 -8.97
N TYR A 202 -24.92 0.37 -8.77
CA TYR A 202 -24.32 -0.56 -9.71
C TYR A 202 -24.19 -1.93 -9.05
N TYR A 203 -24.53 -3.02 -9.72
CA TYR A 203 -24.23 -4.36 -9.23
C TYR A 203 -23.02 -4.93 -9.94
N ILE A 204 -22.25 -5.74 -9.20
CA ILE A 204 -21.03 -6.41 -9.65
C ILE A 204 -21.35 -7.90 -9.77
N GLN A 205 -21.22 -8.44 -10.98
CA GLN A 205 -21.35 -9.86 -11.27
C GLN A 205 -19.98 -10.50 -11.46
N PHE A 206 -19.82 -11.71 -10.94
CA PHE A 206 -18.60 -12.51 -11.06
C PHE A 206 -18.90 -13.79 -11.84
N PHE A 207 -18.17 -14.01 -12.94
CA PHE A 207 -18.26 -15.19 -13.79
C PHE A 207 -16.95 -15.97 -13.73
N PRO A 208 -16.88 -17.03 -12.90
CA PRO A 208 -15.68 -17.85 -12.78
C PRO A 208 -15.51 -18.80 -13.97
N ILE A 209 -14.28 -18.89 -14.45
CA ILE A 209 -13.85 -19.80 -15.52
C ILE A 209 -12.70 -20.64 -14.96
N PRO A 210 -12.93 -21.93 -14.66
CA PRO A 210 -14.17 -22.72 -14.77
C PRO A 210 -15.23 -22.37 -13.71
N ALA A 211 -16.50 -22.76 -13.94
CA ALA A 211 -17.61 -22.51 -13.02
C ALA A 211 -17.58 -23.43 -11.79
N ASP A 212 -16.55 -23.30 -10.95
CA ASP A 212 -16.28 -24.18 -9.81
C ASP A 212 -16.68 -23.58 -8.46
N ARG A 213 -16.92 -22.27 -8.40
CA ARG A 213 -17.18 -21.52 -7.17
C ARG A 213 -18.39 -20.62 -7.30
N HIS A 214 -19.11 -20.47 -6.20
CA HIS A 214 -20.18 -19.50 -6.09
C HIS A 214 -19.63 -18.19 -5.51
N TYR A 215 -19.96 -17.10 -6.19
CA TYR A 215 -19.64 -15.75 -5.77
C TYR A 215 -20.94 -15.03 -5.48
N ARG A 216 -20.94 -14.28 -4.39
CA ARG A 216 -22.03 -13.45 -3.96
C ARG A 216 -21.98 -12.12 -4.73
N ILE A 217 -23.14 -11.65 -5.16
CA ILE A 217 -23.28 -10.38 -5.86
C ILE A 217 -23.10 -9.23 -4.86
N PHE A 218 -22.31 -8.23 -5.24
CA PHE A 218 -22.08 -7.01 -4.48
C PHE A 218 -22.57 -5.79 -5.25
N GLY A 219 -22.99 -4.76 -4.53
CA GLY A 219 -23.43 -3.48 -5.05
C GLY A 219 -22.44 -2.39 -4.72
N LEU A 220 -22.07 -1.61 -5.73
CA LEU A 220 -21.37 -0.36 -5.60
C LEU A 220 -22.37 0.80 -5.59
N PHE A 221 -22.29 1.63 -4.55
CA PHE A 221 -23.10 2.83 -4.40
C PHE A 221 -22.21 4.07 -4.39
N VAL A 222 -22.48 5.01 -5.29
CA VAL A 222 -21.68 6.23 -5.50
C VAL A 222 -22.61 7.45 -5.58
N ILE A 223 -22.09 8.63 -5.19
CA ILE A 223 -22.88 9.88 -5.20
C ILE A 223 -23.15 10.35 -6.63
N ASN A 224 -22.12 10.29 -7.48
CA ASN A 224 -22.20 10.72 -8.87
C ASN A 224 -22.28 9.49 -9.79
N PRO A 225 -23.02 9.57 -10.91
CA PRO A 225 -23.09 8.48 -11.86
C PRO A 225 -21.72 8.24 -12.49
N LEU A 226 -21.39 6.96 -12.70
CA LEU A 226 -20.19 6.55 -13.43
C LEU A 226 -20.35 6.89 -14.93
N PRO A 227 -19.26 7.24 -15.64
CA PRO A 227 -19.29 7.47 -17.07
C PRO A 227 -19.67 6.19 -17.83
N MET A 228 -20.31 6.32 -19.01
CA MET A 228 -20.72 5.18 -19.84
C MET A 228 -19.55 4.23 -20.20
N GLU A 229 -18.32 4.74 -20.27
CA GLU A 229 -17.12 3.94 -20.51
C GLU A 229 -16.77 3.04 -19.30
N ALA A 230 -17.02 3.50 -18.08
CA ALA A 230 -16.80 2.74 -16.86
C ALA A 230 -17.89 1.68 -16.63
N GLU A 231 -19.12 1.91 -17.10
CA GLU A 231 -20.18 0.89 -17.04
C GLU A 231 -19.90 -0.34 -17.93
N LYS A 232 -19.10 -0.16 -18.99
CA LYS A 232 -18.66 -1.27 -19.86
C LYS A 232 -17.40 -1.97 -19.35
N LEU A 233 -16.97 -1.66 -18.13
CA LEU A 233 -15.79 -2.26 -17.54
C LEU A 233 -16.00 -3.75 -17.33
N GLU A 234 -15.22 -4.55 -18.04
CA GLU A 234 -15.02 -5.97 -17.80
C GLU A 234 -13.56 -6.17 -17.39
N VAL A 235 -13.36 -6.83 -16.23
CA VAL A 235 -12.03 -7.09 -15.68
C VAL A 235 -11.85 -8.59 -15.54
N ASP A 236 -10.80 -9.11 -16.16
CA ASP A 236 -10.35 -10.48 -15.96
C ASP A 236 -9.47 -10.51 -14.70
N LEU A 237 -9.98 -11.14 -13.63
CA LEU A 237 -9.26 -11.29 -12.36
C LEU A 237 -8.59 -12.66 -12.33
N HIS A 238 -7.26 -12.66 -12.28
CA HIS A 238 -6.44 -13.86 -12.34
C HIS A 238 -6.24 -14.42 -10.93
N LEU A 239 -6.91 -15.53 -10.65
CA LEU A 239 -6.69 -16.32 -9.46
C LEU A 239 -5.55 -17.32 -9.68
N ALA A 240 -5.06 -17.89 -8.58
CA ALA A 240 -4.02 -18.90 -8.62
C ALA A 240 -4.36 -20.06 -9.59
N ARG A 241 -3.31 -20.58 -10.27
CA ARG A 241 -3.36 -21.68 -11.25
C ARG A 241 -4.07 -21.41 -12.56
N GLY A 242 -4.12 -20.15 -13.00
CA GLY A 242 -4.71 -19.78 -14.29
C GLY A 242 -6.23 -19.89 -14.31
N ARG A 243 -6.87 -19.77 -13.14
CA ARG A 243 -8.32 -19.56 -13.03
C ARG A 243 -8.60 -18.08 -13.24
N ILE A 244 -9.63 -17.76 -14.01
CA ILE A 244 -9.98 -16.37 -14.30
C ILE A 244 -11.41 -16.16 -13.82
N VAL A 245 -11.63 -15.09 -13.07
CA VAL A 245 -12.97 -14.62 -12.73
C VAL A 245 -13.21 -13.34 -13.48
N LYS A 246 -14.15 -13.37 -14.43
CA LYS A 246 -14.56 -12.17 -15.13
C LYS A 246 -15.51 -11.39 -14.25
N ALA A 247 -15.15 -10.17 -13.91
CA ALA A 247 -16.00 -9.28 -13.15
C ALA A 247 -16.54 -8.18 -14.05
N GLY A 248 -17.86 -7.95 -13.99
CA GLY A 248 -18.54 -6.92 -14.76
C GLY A 248 -19.49 -6.12 -13.90
N MET A 249 -19.74 -4.88 -14.31
CA MET A 249 -20.59 -3.93 -13.59
C MET A 249 -21.78 -3.53 -14.46
N LYS A 250 -22.96 -3.35 -13.86
CA LYS A 250 -24.15 -2.86 -14.54
C LYS A 250 -24.92 -1.88 -13.67
N HIS A 251 -25.35 -0.77 -14.27
CA HIS A 251 -26.18 0.25 -13.63
C HIS A 251 -27.62 -0.24 -13.48
N LEU A 252 -28.22 -0.06 -12.31
CA LEU A 252 -29.64 -0.38 -12.07
C LEU A 252 -30.50 0.87 -11.85
N GLY A 253 -29.95 1.94 -11.26
CA GLY A 253 -30.69 3.17 -10.99
C GLY A 253 -30.19 3.91 -9.76
N THR A 254 -31.08 4.66 -9.11
CA THR A 254 -30.79 5.41 -7.88
C THR A 254 -31.60 4.87 -6.71
N ILE A 255 -30.99 4.81 -5.53
CA ILE A 255 -31.63 4.38 -4.28
C ILE A 255 -31.38 5.40 -3.17
N SER A 256 -32.42 5.68 -2.39
CA SER A 256 -32.34 6.58 -1.24
C SER A 256 -31.93 5.82 0.02
N PHE A 257 -30.94 6.32 0.75
CA PHE A 257 -30.53 5.77 2.04
C PHE A 257 -30.96 6.69 3.19
N ASP A 258 -31.53 6.09 4.23
CA ASP A 258 -31.79 6.75 5.52
C ASP A 258 -30.53 6.84 6.37
N GLU A 259 -30.52 7.69 7.39
CA GLU A 259 -29.37 7.86 8.30
C GLU A 259 -28.97 6.54 8.98
N GLU A 260 -29.94 5.77 9.46
CA GLU A 260 -29.70 4.45 10.06
C GLU A 260 -29.09 3.46 9.05
N GLN A 261 -29.60 3.46 7.81
CA GLN A 261 -29.12 2.58 6.75
C GLN A 261 -27.70 2.95 6.33
N MET A 262 -27.38 4.25 6.28
CA MET A 262 -26.03 4.76 6.03
C MET A 262 -25.05 4.32 7.13
N MET A 263 -25.45 4.40 8.40
CA MET A 263 -24.61 3.94 9.50
C MET A 263 -24.36 2.43 9.42
N LEU A 264 -25.41 1.63 9.18
CA LEU A 264 -25.26 0.18 9.02
C LEU A 264 -24.35 -0.18 7.83
N ALA A 265 -24.51 0.50 6.70
CA ALA A 265 -23.68 0.28 5.52
C ALA A 265 -22.20 0.58 5.77
N ARG A 266 -21.91 1.71 6.44
CA ARG A 266 -20.53 2.10 6.81
C ARG A 266 -19.90 1.10 7.76
N ASN A 267 -20.61 0.76 8.84
CA ASN A 267 -20.10 -0.18 9.85
C ASN A 267 -19.83 -1.54 9.23
N PHE A 268 -20.67 -1.98 8.28
CA PHE A 268 -20.45 -3.22 7.55
C PHE A 268 -19.21 -3.15 6.66
N GLN A 269 -19.02 -2.04 5.94
CA GLN A 269 -17.86 -1.84 5.09
C GLN A 269 -16.56 -1.78 5.88
N GLU A 270 -16.53 -1.01 6.96
CA GLU A 270 -15.40 -0.94 7.89
C GLU A 270 -15.09 -2.34 8.45
N MET A 271 -16.12 -3.07 8.90
CA MET A 271 -15.97 -4.42 9.43
C MET A 271 -15.25 -5.33 8.44
N PHE A 272 -15.74 -5.45 7.19
CA PHE A 272 -15.11 -6.39 6.27
C PHE A 272 -13.72 -5.91 5.85
N LEU A 273 -13.49 -4.61 5.67
CA LEU A 273 -12.16 -4.09 5.31
C LEU A 273 -11.13 -4.38 6.41
N LYS A 274 -11.50 -4.17 7.69
CA LYS A 274 -10.66 -4.55 8.83
C LYS A 274 -10.40 -6.06 8.89
N VAL A 275 -11.40 -6.90 8.58
CA VAL A 275 -11.20 -8.36 8.52
C VAL A 275 -10.18 -8.75 7.44
N LEU A 276 -10.14 -8.01 6.33
CA LEU A 276 -9.24 -8.30 5.22
C LEU A 276 -7.81 -7.79 5.47
N LEU A 277 -7.68 -6.54 5.93
CA LEU A 277 -6.42 -5.81 6.11
C LEU A 277 -5.83 -6.00 7.51
N ASP A 278 -6.59 -5.72 8.57
CA ASP A 278 -6.12 -5.61 9.96
C ASP A 278 -6.57 -6.79 10.84
N ARG A 279 -6.20 -8.00 10.43
CA ARG A 279 -6.60 -9.26 11.09
C ARG A 279 -6.19 -9.36 12.55
N SER A 280 -5.13 -8.66 12.94
CA SER A 280 -4.64 -8.62 14.32
C SER A 280 -5.65 -8.02 15.28
N GLU A 281 -6.50 -7.07 14.84
CA GLU A 281 -7.50 -6.45 15.71
C GLU A 281 -8.55 -7.47 16.17
N PHE A 282 -8.91 -8.42 15.31
CA PHE A 282 -9.88 -9.47 15.62
C PHE A 282 -9.33 -10.60 16.50
N THR A 283 -8.04 -10.57 16.84
CA THR A 283 -7.48 -11.50 17.84
C THR A 283 -8.01 -11.19 19.24
N VAL A 284 -8.31 -9.91 19.51
CA VAL A 284 -8.88 -9.44 20.76
C VAL A 284 -10.37 -9.84 20.83
N SER A 285 -10.91 -9.94 22.04
CA SER A 285 -12.31 -10.35 22.28
C SER A 285 -13.34 -9.29 21.87
N HIS A 286 -12.92 -8.04 21.68
CA HIS A 286 -13.79 -6.92 21.31
C HIS A 286 -13.11 -6.01 20.29
N VAL A 287 -13.84 -5.60 19.26
CA VAL A 287 -13.40 -4.60 18.28
C VAL A 287 -14.42 -3.48 18.27
N MET A 288 -13.95 -2.26 18.52
CA MET A 288 -14.78 -1.06 18.37
C MET A 288 -14.85 -0.70 16.89
N LEU A 289 -16.05 -0.73 16.31
CA LEU A 289 -16.33 -0.02 15.06
C LEU A 289 -16.54 1.47 15.40
N LEU A 290 -16.27 2.38 14.45
CA LEU A 290 -16.40 3.84 14.62
C LEU A 290 -17.87 4.32 14.74
N GLY A 291 -18.71 3.53 15.42
CA GLY A 291 -20.15 3.72 15.49
C GLY A 291 -20.64 4.81 16.44
N ASN A 292 -19.77 5.54 17.14
CA ASN A 292 -20.22 6.56 18.09
C ASN A 292 -19.32 7.80 18.04
N SER A 293 -19.91 8.93 17.62
CA SER A 293 -19.40 10.29 17.80
C SER A 293 -18.14 10.64 17.02
N GLU A 294 -18.31 11.07 15.77
CA GLU A 294 -17.98 12.44 15.33
C GLU A 294 -18.34 12.56 13.85
N THR A 295 -18.60 13.79 13.41
CA THR A 295 -19.11 14.18 12.08
C THR A 295 -18.66 13.29 10.92
N LEU A 296 -19.57 13.01 9.97
CA LEU A 296 -19.31 12.32 8.68
C LEU A 296 -18.32 13.12 7.79
N GLN A 297 -17.11 13.37 8.27
CA GLN A 297 -16.04 14.00 7.52
C GLN A 297 -15.45 12.93 6.61
N PHE A 298 -15.74 13.06 5.33
CA PHE A 298 -15.14 12.23 4.31
C PHE A 298 -13.79 12.84 3.95
N ASN A 299 -12.70 12.18 4.36
CA ASN A 299 -11.37 12.78 4.19
C ASN A 299 -10.78 12.56 2.80
N SER A 300 -11.28 11.60 1.98
CA SER A 300 -10.61 11.27 0.70
C SER A 300 -11.53 10.70 -0.39
N THR A 301 -12.28 9.62 -0.13
CA THR A 301 -13.17 8.95 -1.11
C THR A 301 -14.50 8.55 -0.49
N PHE A 302 -15.57 8.56 -1.30
CA PHE A 302 -16.87 8.02 -0.91
C PHE A 302 -17.40 7.01 -1.92
N TYR A 303 -17.51 5.77 -1.47
CA TYR A 303 -18.30 4.72 -2.10
C TYR A 303 -18.74 3.71 -1.04
N LEU A 304 -19.86 3.03 -1.28
CA LEU A 304 -20.32 1.93 -0.44
C LEU A 304 -20.35 0.61 -1.23
N LEU A 305 -19.88 -0.47 -0.59
CA LEU A 305 -19.91 -1.83 -1.11
C LEU A 305 -20.79 -2.71 -0.22
N LEU A 306 -21.95 -3.13 -0.72
CA LEU A 306 -22.92 -3.91 0.07
C LEU A 306 -23.34 -5.20 -0.63
N PRO A 307 -23.65 -6.28 0.12
CA PRO A 307 -24.12 -7.52 -0.46
C PRO A 307 -25.54 -7.36 -1.02
N ILE A 308 -25.78 -7.94 -2.20
CA ILE A 308 -27.08 -7.93 -2.87
C ILE A 308 -27.70 -9.33 -2.82
N LYS A 309 -29.03 -9.38 -2.75
CA LYS A 309 -29.85 -10.56 -3.05
C LYS A 309 -30.58 -10.35 -4.38
N GLN A 310 -30.57 -11.39 -5.20
CA GLN A 310 -31.40 -11.51 -6.39
C GLN A 310 -32.58 -12.43 -6.05
N GLU A 311 -33.82 -11.97 -6.23
CA GLU A 311 -34.99 -12.83 -6.06
C GLU A 311 -35.18 -13.75 -7.26
N LEU A 312 -35.52 -15.02 -6.99
CA LEU A 312 -35.59 -16.11 -7.99
C LEU A 312 -36.60 -15.87 -9.14
N TYR A 313 -37.51 -14.90 -9.02
CA TYR A 313 -38.60 -14.67 -9.98
C TYR A 313 -38.64 -13.26 -10.59
N GLY A 314 -37.55 -12.48 -10.52
CA GLY A 314 -37.42 -11.22 -11.25
C GLY A 314 -36.02 -10.61 -11.16
N ASP A 315 -35.70 -9.69 -12.10
CA ASP A 315 -34.47 -8.85 -12.08
C ASP A 315 -34.56 -7.76 -10.99
N ILE A 316 -35.08 -8.10 -9.81
CA ILE A 316 -35.16 -7.20 -8.66
C ILE A 316 -33.96 -7.50 -7.77
N PHE A 317 -33.04 -6.54 -7.75
CA PHE A 317 -31.85 -6.57 -6.90
C PHE A 317 -32.11 -5.73 -5.65
N MET A 318 -32.04 -6.35 -4.49
CA MET A 318 -32.19 -5.66 -3.20
C MET A 318 -30.95 -5.84 -2.32
N ILE A 319 -30.64 -4.82 -1.52
CA ILE A 319 -29.58 -4.89 -0.52
C ILE A 319 -29.95 -5.94 0.53
N ASP A 320 -29.03 -6.84 0.86
CA ASP A 320 -29.26 -7.85 1.89
C ASP A 320 -29.04 -7.29 3.30
N TRP A 321 -29.95 -6.42 3.73
CA TRP A 321 -29.99 -5.88 5.08
C TRP A 321 -30.00 -6.96 6.17
N PRO A 322 -30.71 -8.10 6.04
CA PRO A 322 -30.61 -9.20 6.99
C PRO A 322 -29.17 -9.71 7.21
N THR A 323 -28.39 -9.93 6.14
CA THR A 323 -26.98 -10.36 6.30
C THR A 323 -26.16 -9.26 6.97
N VAL A 324 -26.33 -8.01 6.54
CA VAL A 324 -25.61 -6.85 7.13
C VAL A 324 -25.87 -6.75 8.63
N LYS A 325 -27.14 -6.77 9.05
CA LYS A 325 -27.54 -6.72 10.47
C LYS A 325 -27.00 -7.92 11.25
N ARG A 326 -26.99 -9.12 10.65
CA ARG A 326 -26.45 -10.34 11.28
C ARG A 326 -24.95 -10.24 11.52
N CYS A 327 -24.18 -9.74 10.55
CA CYS A 327 -22.74 -9.53 10.71
C CYS A 327 -22.43 -8.47 11.78
N LEU A 328 -23.20 -7.38 11.85
CA LEU A 328 -23.00 -6.34 12.86
C LEU A 328 -23.45 -6.76 14.27
N SER A 329 -24.40 -7.70 14.38
CA SER A 329 -24.87 -8.23 15.67
C SER A 329 -23.91 -9.27 16.29
N SER A 330 -22.72 -9.43 15.72
CA SER A 330 -21.71 -10.42 16.12
C SER A 330 -21.16 -10.18 17.53
N PRO A 331 -20.68 -11.24 18.22
CA PRO A 331 -20.19 -11.13 19.59
C PRO A 331 -19.00 -10.18 19.74
N VAL A 332 -18.16 -10.04 18.71
CA VAL A 332 -16.99 -9.16 18.72
C VAL A 332 -17.33 -7.68 18.85
N PHE A 333 -18.55 -7.27 18.48
CA PHE A 333 -19.00 -5.88 18.54
C PHE A 333 -19.91 -5.59 19.75
N LYS A 334 -20.12 -6.57 20.64
CA LYS A 334 -20.93 -6.40 21.85
C LYS A 334 -20.04 -6.19 23.06
N ASP A 335 -20.35 -5.18 23.87
CA ASP A 335 -19.66 -4.95 25.14
C ASP A 335 -19.71 -6.18 26.06
N PRO A 336 -18.62 -6.51 26.78
CA PRO A 336 -18.54 -7.68 27.65
C PRO A 336 -19.50 -7.62 28.86
N THR A 337 -20.14 -6.48 29.12
CA THR A 337 -21.09 -6.25 30.22
C THR A 337 -22.55 -6.49 29.82
N GLY A 338 -22.84 -6.65 28.52
CA GLY A 338 -24.17 -7.03 28.03
C GLY A 338 -24.40 -8.51 28.25
N VAL A 339 -25.24 -8.86 29.24
CA VAL A 339 -25.71 -10.22 29.51
C VAL A 339 -26.03 -10.92 28.19
N SER A 340 -25.20 -11.89 27.81
CA SER A 340 -25.55 -12.82 26.73
C SER A 340 -26.86 -13.45 27.15
N ALA A 341 -27.94 -13.11 26.42
CA ALA A 341 -29.23 -13.71 26.67
C ALA A 341 -29.02 -15.22 26.65
N HIS A 342 -29.19 -15.85 27.82
CA HIS A 342 -29.23 -17.29 27.97
C HIS A 342 -30.41 -17.81 27.16
N GLY A 343 -30.21 -17.96 25.86
CA GLY A 343 -30.99 -18.87 25.05
C GLY A 343 -30.72 -20.25 25.63
N SER A 344 -31.72 -20.83 26.27
CA SER A 344 -31.73 -22.23 26.65
C SER A 344 -31.76 -23.05 25.37
N TYR A 345 -30.61 -23.19 24.72
CA TYR A 345 -30.50 -24.00 23.52
C TYR A 345 -30.66 -25.47 23.91
N LEU A 346 -31.43 -26.20 23.11
CA LEU A 346 -31.47 -27.65 23.21
C LEU A 346 -30.04 -28.21 23.01
N PRO A 347 -29.63 -29.24 23.78
CA PRO A 347 -28.29 -29.82 23.66
C PRO A 347 -27.95 -30.29 22.23
N ASP A 348 -28.97 -30.71 21.47
CA ASP A 348 -28.80 -31.23 20.10
C ASP A 348 -28.58 -30.14 19.03
N GLU A 349 -28.94 -28.90 19.31
CA GLU A 349 -28.87 -27.78 18.36
C GLU A 349 -27.74 -26.79 18.65
N SER A 350 -26.96 -27.03 19.71
CA SER A 350 -25.90 -26.13 20.16
C SER A 350 -24.51 -26.77 20.12
N LEU A 351 -23.49 -25.94 19.92
CA LEU A 351 -22.07 -26.30 19.94
C LEU A 351 -21.35 -25.45 20.99
N ARG A 352 -20.40 -26.06 21.70
CA ARG A 352 -19.52 -25.32 22.62
C ARG A 352 -18.28 -24.90 21.85
N LEU A 353 -18.10 -23.60 21.70
CA LEU A 353 -16.86 -23.01 21.22
C LEU A 353 -16.03 -22.53 22.43
N LEU A 354 -14.79 -22.11 22.19
CA LEU A 354 -13.88 -21.63 23.23
C LEU A 354 -14.47 -20.48 24.06
N ASP A 355 -15.29 -19.64 23.42
CA ASP A 355 -15.89 -18.47 24.07
C ASP A 355 -17.20 -18.82 24.80
N ASN A 356 -18.15 -19.47 24.11
CA ASN A 356 -19.53 -19.66 24.55
C ASN A 356 -20.24 -20.80 23.79
N MET A 357 -21.47 -21.12 24.20
CA MET A 357 -22.38 -21.97 23.44
C MET A 357 -23.12 -21.19 22.35
N TYR A 358 -23.12 -21.72 21.14
CA TYR A 358 -23.78 -21.13 19.96
C TYR A 358 -24.68 -22.14 19.26
N SER A 359 -25.73 -21.67 18.57
CA SER A 359 -26.55 -22.54 17.72
C SER A 359 -25.76 -23.02 16.50
N LYS A 360 -25.97 -24.26 16.07
CA LYS A 360 -25.38 -24.81 14.83
C LYS A 360 -25.64 -23.90 13.61
N THR A 361 -26.80 -23.24 13.55
CA THR A 361 -27.17 -22.35 12.43
C THR A 361 -26.46 -21.00 12.46
N ASP A 362 -25.97 -20.56 13.62
CA ASP A 362 -25.14 -19.37 13.79
C ASP A 362 -23.66 -19.67 13.57
N VAL A 363 -23.25 -20.92 13.76
CA VAL A 363 -21.86 -21.36 13.54
C VAL A 363 -21.59 -21.56 12.05
N VAL A 364 -22.54 -22.09 11.28
CA VAL A 364 -22.39 -22.24 9.82
C VAL A 364 -22.31 -20.88 9.13
N GLY A 365 -21.31 -20.71 8.26
CA GLY A 365 -21.11 -19.46 7.52
C GLY A 365 -20.60 -18.32 8.39
N SER A 366 -19.87 -18.62 9.45
CA SER A 366 -19.29 -17.65 10.37
C SER A 366 -17.77 -17.69 10.37
N LEU A 367 -17.16 -16.56 10.75
CA LEU A 367 -15.72 -16.42 10.88
C LEU A 367 -15.27 -16.82 12.28
N ILE A 368 -14.36 -17.79 12.34
CA ILE A 368 -13.74 -18.27 13.56
C ILE A 368 -12.24 -17.96 13.57
N PHE A 369 -11.71 -17.78 14.78
CA PHE A 369 -10.29 -17.70 15.05
C PHE A 369 -9.85 -18.95 15.79
N ALA A 370 -8.80 -19.61 15.31
CA ALA A 370 -8.21 -20.79 15.94
C ALA A 370 -6.91 -20.37 16.67
N PRO A 371 -6.91 -20.17 18.01
CA PRO A 371 -5.75 -19.64 18.72
C PRO A 371 -4.51 -20.55 18.64
N HIS A 372 -4.72 -21.86 18.55
CA HIS A 372 -3.66 -22.86 18.48
C HIS A 372 -2.83 -22.80 17.19
N ILE A 373 -3.40 -22.30 16.09
CA ILE A 373 -2.72 -22.11 14.80
C ILE A 373 -2.55 -20.62 14.47
N LYS A 374 -3.13 -19.72 15.27
CA LYS A 374 -3.16 -18.26 15.07
C LYS A 374 -3.70 -17.85 13.69
N THR A 375 -4.69 -18.58 13.17
CA THR A 375 -5.26 -18.36 11.84
C THR A 375 -6.78 -18.27 11.89
N PHE A 376 -7.35 -17.54 10.91
CA PHE A 376 -8.79 -17.34 10.76
C PHE A 376 -9.37 -18.30 9.73
N PHE A 377 -10.54 -18.85 10.02
CA PHE A 377 -11.26 -19.76 9.14
C PHE A 377 -12.72 -19.38 9.01
N VAL A 378 -13.31 -19.64 7.85
CA VAL A 378 -14.76 -19.52 7.61
C VAL A 378 -15.38 -20.90 7.60
N ILE A 379 -16.40 -21.11 8.40
CA ILE A 379 -17.08 -22.41 8.52
C ILE A 379 -17.96 -22.63 7.30
N HIS A 380 -17.69 -23.70 6.56
CA HIS A 380 -18.50 -24.09 5.41
C HIS A 380 -19.68 -24.97 5.84
N VAL A 381 -19.39 -26.05 6.56
CA VAL A 381 -20.37 -27.07 6.99
C VAL A 381 -19.95 -27.65 8.35
N ILE A 382 -20.92 -28.11 9.14
CA ILE A 382 -20.68 -28.91 10.36
C ILE A 382 -20.80 -30.38 9.98
N LEU A 383 -19.77 -31.18 10.27
CA LEU A 383 -19.72 -32.60 9.96
C LEU A 383 -20.29 -33.39 11.14
N ASN A 384 -21.59 -33.68 11.11
CA ASN A 384 -22.25 -34.43 12.19
C ASN A 384 -21.77 -35.89 12.31
N GLU A 385 -21.15 -36.43 11.26
CA GLU A 385 -20.67 -37.82 11.21
C GLU A 385 -19.29 -38.00 11.83
N LEU A 386 -18.50 -36.92 11.91
CA LEU A 386 -17.13 -36.96 12.44
C LEU A 386 -17.06 -36.29 13.80
N ASN A 387 -16.42 -36.95 14.74
CA ASN A 387 -16.11 -36.43 16.07
C ASN A 387 -14.61 -36.55 16.35
N ALA A 388 -14.14 -36.05 17.50
CA ALA A 388 -12.71 -36.07 17.81
C ALA A 388 -12.13 -37.49 18.02
N ARG A 389 -12.98 -38.51 18.16
CA ARG A 389 -12.58 -39.92 18.27
C ARG A 389 -12.51 -40.65 16.93
N SER A 390 -12.88 -39.97 15.85
CA SER A 390 -12.79 -40.52 14.49
C SER A 390 -11.32 -40.64 14.06
N GLU A 391 -11.02 -41.60 13.20
CA GLU A 391 -9.67 -41.82 12.69
C GLU A 391 -9.27 -40.76 11.67
N TYR A 392 -8.06 -40.21 11.84
CA TYR A 392 -7.40 -39.27 10.96
C TYR A 392 -5.93 -39.70 10.80
N ASP A 393 -5.54 -40.07 9.57
CA ASP A 393 -4.16 -40.43 9.21
C ASP A 393 -3.52 -41.50 10.12
N GLY A 394 -4.32 -42.48 10.57
CA GLY A 394 -3.87 -43.61 11.41
C GLY A 394 -3.90 -43.37 12.93
N ALA A 395 -4.32 -42.20 13.40
CA ALA A 395 -4.57 -41.89 14.82
C ALA A 395 -5.96 -41.25 15.01
N THR A 396 -6.43 -41.07 16.25
CA THR A 396 -7.67 -40.28 16.47
C THR A 396 -7.36 -38.77 16.39
N TYR A 397 -8.34 -37.92 16.06
CA TYR A 397 -8.12 -36.45 16.11
C TYR A 397 -7.68 -36.01 17.51
N GLU A 398 -8.25 -36.58 18.57
CA GLU A 398 -7.85 -36.30 19.96
C GLU A 398 -6.35 -36.56 20.18
N ASP A 399 -5.84 -37.70 19.72
CA ASP A 399 -4.42 -38.03 19.83
C ASP A 399 -3.56 -37.11 18.97
N HIS A 400 -3.98 -36.79 17.74
CA HIS A 400 -3.25 -35.84 16.87
C HIS A 400 -3.14 -34.45 17.52
N TYR A 401 -4.21 -33.90 18.09
CA TYR A 401 -4.16 -32.60 18.77
C TYR A 401 -3.36 -32.63 20.07
N LYS A 402 -3.37 -33.75 20.78
CA LYS A 402 -2.58 -33.96 21.99
C LYS A 402 -1.09 -34.10 21.70
N GLU A 403 -0.70 -34.84 20.66
CA GLU A 403 0.70 -35.02 20.28
C GLU A 403 1.29 -33.76 19.64
N ARG A 404 0.54 -33.10 18.75
CA ARG A 404 1.03 -31.94 17.98
C ARG A 404 0.98 -30.63 18.75
N PHE A 405 -0.07 -30.42 19.55
CA PHE A 405 -0.31 -29.15 20.25
C PHE A 405 -0.35 -29.28 21.78
N GLY A 406 -0.31 -30.50 22.34
CA GLY A 406 -0.39 -30.72 23.79
C GLY A 406 -1.78 -30.46 24.39
N ILE A 407 -2.84 -30.37 23.57
CA ILE A 407 -4.18 -29.98 24.01
C ILE A 407 -5.04 -31.24 24.25
N LYS A 408 -5.70 -31.30 25.40
CA LYS A 408 -6.72 -32.34 25.71
C LYS A 408 -8.11 -31.76 25.49
N LEU A 409 -8.91 -32.41 24.64
CA LEU A 409 -10.28 -32.00 24.34
C LEU A 409 -11.21 -32.36 25.50
N SER A 410 -12.14 -31.47 25.83
CA SER A 410 -13.07 -31.66 26.96
C SER A 410 -14.38 -32.30 26.51
N HIS A 411 -14.78 -32.08 25.27
CA HIS A 411 -15.98 -32.64 24.64
C HIS A 411 -15.64 -33.30 23.29
N PRO A 412 -14.95 -34.46 23.31
CA PRO A 412 -14.53 -35.15 22.09
C PRO A 412 -15.71 -35.72 21.26
N GLU A 413 -16.91 -35.79 21.84
CA GLU A 413 -18.14 -36.24 21.16
C GLU A 413 -18.77 -35.19 20.24
N GLN A 414 -18.27 -33.94 20.28
CA GLN A 414 -18.81 -32.88 19.44
C GLN A 414 -18.44 -33.09 17.97
N PRO A 415 -19.33 -32.69 17.03
CA PRO A 415 -19.06 -32.78 15.61
C PRO A 415 -17.93 -31.83 15.20
N LEU A 416 -17.13 -32.24 14.21
CA LEU A 416 -16.05 -31.41 13.68
C LEU A 416 -16.57 -30.34 12.71
N LEU A 417 -15.85 -29.22 12.64
CA LEU A 417 -16.14 -28.11 11.73
C LEU A 417 -15.34 -28.26 10.45
N HIS A 418 -16.01 -28.22 9.30
CA HIS A 418 -15.34 -28.14 8.00
C HIS A 418 -15.13 -26.67 7.65
N ALA A 419 -13.90 -26.18 7.78
CA ALA A 419 -13.59 -24.76 7.70
C ALA A 419 -12.57 -24.45 6.62
N LYS A 420 -12.76 -23.35 5.89
CA LYS A 420 -11.85 -22.85 4.87
C LYS A 420 -10.99 -21.75 5.47
N GLN A 421 -9.68 -21.81 5.29
CA GLN A 421 -8.79 -20.73 5.74
C GLN A 421 -9.14 -19.42 5.02
N LEU A 422 -9.15 -18.31 5.76
CA LEU A 422 -9.36 -16.98 5.18
C LEU A 422 -8.22 -16.67 4.21
N PHE A 423 -8.55 -16.13 3.03
CA PHE A 423 -7.59 -15.87 1.96
C PHE A 423 -6.64 -14.73 2.33
N ASN A 424 -5.46 -14.68 1.71
CA ASN A 424 -4.59 -13.50 1.74
C ASN A 424 -4.92 -12.58 0.58
N LEU A 425 -4.96 -11.27 0.84
CA LEU A 425 -5.17 -10.27 -0.21
C LEU A 425 -3.94 -10.25 -1.11
N HIS A 426 -4.20 -10.25 -2.41
CA HIS A 426 -3.16 -10.13 -3.42
C HIS A 426 -3.73 -9.33 -4.59
N ASN A 427 -2.86 -8.70 -5.37
CA ASN A 427 -3.27 -8.10 -6.63
C ASN A 427 -3.66 -9.20 -7.63
N LEU A 428 -4.90 -9.17 -8.13
CA LEU A 428 -5.46 -10.14 -9.09
C LEU A 428 -5.50 -9.61 -10.53
N LEU A 429 -4.90 -8.44 -10.79
CA LEU A 429 -4.86 -7.81 -12.11
C LEU A 429 -3.75 -8.37 -13.01
N HIS A 430 -2.91 -9.26 -12.48
CA HIS A 430 -1.78 -9.87 -13.18
C HIS A 430 -1.97 -11.36 -13.40
N ASP A 431 -1.62 -11.80 -14.62
CA ASP A 431 -1.46 -13.22 -14.90
C ASP A 431 -0.25 -13.74 -14.12
N ARG A 432 -0.51 -14.46 -13.03
CA ARG A 432 0.55 -15.13 -12.29
C ARG A 432 1.18 -16.14 -13.24
N LEU A 433 2.42 -15.85 -13.65
CA LEU A 433 3.26 -16.81 -14.34
C LEU A 433 3.17 -18.15 -13.59
N ARG A 434 3.01 -19.22 -14.37
CA ARG A 434 2.92 -20.61 -13.89
C ARG A 434 4.25 -21.00 -13.22
N GLU A 435 4.52 -20.51 -12.02
CA GLU A 435 5.65 -20.98 -11.24
C GLU A 435 5.35 -22.41 -10.80
N THR A 436 6.04 -23.32 -11.48
CA THR A 436 6.16 -24.73 -11.19
C THR A 436 6.86 -24.93 -9.86
N THR A 437 6.13 -24.81 -8.74
CA THR A 437 6.64 -25.26 -7.44
C THR A 437 5.53 -25.85 -6.59
N GLY A 438 5.61 -27.17 -6.36
CA GLY A 438 5.02 -27.82 -5.18
C GLY A 438 3.51 -28.00 -5.15
N GLY A 439 3.02 -29.10 -5.74
CA GLY A 439 1.62 -29.54 -5.68
C GLY A 439 1.10 -29.90 -4.28
N ARG A 440 0.85 -28.92 -3.39
CA ARG A 440 0.10 -29.13 -2.12
C ARG A 440 -1.00 -28.14 -1.77
N GLU A 441 -1.20 -27.04 -2.50
CA GLU A 441 -2.33 -26.12 -2.25
C GLU A 441 -3.55 -26.42 -3.15
N LEU A 442 -3.70 -27.67 -3.59
CA LEU A 442 -4.37 -28.09 -4.85
C LEU A 442 -5.91 -28.19 -4.85
N MET A 443 -6.57 -28.00 -3.71
CA MET A 443 -8.04 -27.88 -3.61
C MET A 443 -8.35 -26.70 -2.69
N GLU A 444 -9.61 -26.27 -2.58
CA GLU A 444 -9.99 -25.46 -1.42
C GLU A 444 -9.49 -26.20 -0.18
N HIS A 445 -8.48 -25.65 0.51
CA HIS A 445 -7.89 -26.32 1.65
C HIS A 445 -8.89 -26.15 2.80
N PHE A 446 -9.73 -27.15 2.93
CA PHE A 446 -10.59 -27.29 4.08
C PHE A 446 -9.80 -28.02 5.16
N VAL A 447 -9.91 -27.48 6.36
CA VAL A 447 -9.35 -28.05 7.57
C VAL A 447 -10.52 -28.44 8.45
N GLU A 448 -10.42 -29.62 9.03
CA GLU A 448 -11.37 -30.11 10.02
C GLU A 448 -10.87 -29.65 11.39
N LEU A 449 -11.70 -28.89 12.09
CA LEU A 449 -11.34 -28.27 13.35
C LEU A 449 -12.36 -28.65 14.44
N PRO A 450 -11.92 -29.06 15.64
CA PRO A 450 -12.81 -29.19 16.78
C PRO A 450 -13.41 -27.84 17.20
N PRO A 451 -14.74 -27.74 17.40
CA PRO A 451 -15.39 -26.49 17.83
C PRO A 451 -14.78 -25.88 19.10
N GLU A 452 -14.39 -26.72 20.07
CA GLU A 452 -13.85 -26.29 21.37
C GLU A 452 -12.56 -25.47 21.26
N LEU A 453 -11.80 -25.64 20.17
CA LEU A 453 -10.52 -24.97 19.95
C LEU A 453 -10.68 -23.66 19.15
N CYS A 454 -11.91 -23.29 18.83
CA CYS A 454 -12.25 -22.18 17.95
C CYS A 454 -13.01 -21.10 18.73
N SER A 455 -12.63 -19.84 18.53
CA SER A 455 -13.35 -18.66 19.02
C SER A 455 -14.21 -18.08 17.89
N LEU A 456 -15.48 -17.78 18.17
CA LEU A 456 -16.41 -17.22 17.18
C LEU A 456 -16.25 -15.70 17.14
N LYS A 457 -15.92 -15.17 15.96
CA LYS A 457 -15.69 -13.73 15.79
C LYS A 457 -16.88 -13.04 15.13
N ILE A 458 -17.22 -13.43 13.90
CA ILE A 458 -18.26 -12.76 13.10
C ILE A 458 -19.29 -13.78 12.62
N ILE A 459 -20.57 -13.49 12.84
CA ILE A 459 -21.70 -14.33 12.43
C ILE A 459 -22.16 -13.96 11.03
N GLY A 460 -22.47 -14.96 10.20
CA GLY A 460 -23.05 -14.74 8.86
C GLY A 460 -22.05 -14.28 7.79
N PHE A 461 -20.75 -14.37 8.08
CA PHE A 461 -19.68 -14.16 7.12
C PHE A 461 -19.43 -15.40 6.22
N SER A 462 -20.32 -15.64 5.26
CA SER A 462 -20.31 -16.88 4.45
C SER A 462 -19.08 -17.02 3.55
N LYS A 463 -18.76 -18.27 3.16
CA LYS A 463 -17.67 -18.63 2.23
C LYS A 463 -17.77 -17.89 0.89
N ASP A 464 -18.97 -17.77 0.34
CA ASP A 464 -19.20 -17.14 -0.98
C ASP A 464 -19.01 -15.63 -0.89
N MET A 465 -19.44 -15.03 0.23
CA MET A 465 -19.20 -13.61 0.50
C MET A 465 -17.70 -13.34 0.64
N CYS A 466 -17.00 -14.14 1.44
CA CYS A 466 -15.55 -14.08 1.59
C CYS A 466 -14.84 -14.19 0.24
N SER A 467 -15.24 -15.16 -0.60
CA SER A 467 -14.66 -15.35 -1.93
C SER A 467 -14.87 -14.12 -2.84
N SER A 468 -15.99 -13.42 -2.71
CA SER A 468 -16.30 -12.22 -3.50
C SER A 468 -15.55 -10.99 -2.99
N LEU A 469 -15.48 -10.83 -1.67
CA LEU A 469 -14.71 -9.78 -1.02
C LEU A 469 -13.21 -9.85 -1.35
N SER A 470 -12.68 -11.05 -1.66
CA SER A 470 -11.29 -11.20 -2.13
C SER A 470 -11.02 -10.53 -3.49
N LEU A 471 -12.06 -10.38 -4.31
CA LEU A 471 -11.96 -9.86 -5.67
C LEU A 471 -12.19 -8.35 -5.74
N LEU A 472 -12.97 -7.80 -4.80
CA LEU A 472 -13.40 -6.40 -4.83
C LEU A 472 -12.24 -5.39 -4.79
N PRO A 473 -11.17 -5.55 -3.97
CA PRO A 473 -10.08 -4.58 -3.94
C PRO A 473 -9.40 -4.40 -5.30
N SER A 474 -9.12 -5.50 -6.02
CA SER A 474 -8.54 -5.44 -7.36
C SER A 474 -9.49 -4.82 -8.39
N LEU A 475 -10.80 -5.13 -8.30
CA LEU A 475 -11.81 -4.51 -9.15
C LEU A 475 -11.88 -2.98 -8.92
N MET A 476 -11.93 -2.56 -7.66
CA MET A 476 -12.02 -1.14 -7.30
C MET A 476 -10.78 -0.38 -7.74
N CYS A 477 -9.58 -0.93 -7.52
CA CYS A 477 -8.34 -0.33 -8.03
C CYS A 477 -8.37 -0.17 -9.55
N ARG A 478 -8.87 -1.18 -10.29
CA ARG A 478 -9.00 -1.08 -11.74
C ARG A 478 -10.02 -0.02 -12.17
N LEU A 479 -11.14 0.08 -11.45
CA LEU A 479 -12.17 1.08 -11.68
C LEU A 479 -11.61 2.49 -11.44
N GLU A 480 -10.96 2.72 -10.30
CA GLU A 480 -10.32 4.00 -9.96
C GLU A 480 -9.33 4.44 -11.04
N ASN A 481 -8.44 3.54 -11.46
CA ASN A 481 -7.48 3.78 -12.55
C ASN A 481 -8.16 4.09 -13.90
N LEU A 482 -9.32 3.50 -14.17
CA LEU A 482 -10.09 3.82 -15.37
C LEU A 482 -10.75 5.20 -15.26
N LEU A 483 -11.29 5.55 -14.10
CA LEU A 483 -11.90 6.87 -13.87
C LEU A 483 -10.87 8.00 -14.01
N VAL A 484 -9.66 7.84 -13.44
CA VAL A 484 -8.56 8.80 -13.66
C VAL A 484 -8.20 8.90 -15.13
N ALA A 485 -8.17 7.78 -15.86
CA ALA A 485 -7.86 7.78 -17.29
C ALA A 485 -8.93 8.48 -18.13
N ILE A 486 -10.20 8.39 -17.75
CA ILE A 486 -11.31 9.12 -18.39
C ILE A 486 -11.15 10.63 -18.14
N GLU A 487 -10.90 11.04 -16.90
CA GLU A 487 -10.66 12.46 -16.57
C GLU A 487 -9.47 13.03 -17.34
N LEU A 488 -8.37 12.28 -17.43
CA LEU A 488 -7.20 12.68 -18.21
C LEU A 488 -7.53 12.81 -19.70
N LYS A 489 -8.32 11.88 -20.25
CA LYS A 489 -8.79 11.95 -21.64
C LYS A 489 -9.61 13.22 -21.89
N ASP A 490 -10.49 13.60 -20.96
CA ASP A 490 -11.28 14.82 -21.07
C ASP A 490 -10.40 16.08 -21.04
N VAL A 491 -9.37 16.10 -20.19
CA VAL A 491 -8.35 17.17 -20.18
C VAL A 491 -7.59 17.21 -21.51
N MET A 492 -7.21 16.06 -22.06
CA MET A 492 -6.53 15.99 -23.37
C MET A 492 -7.43 16.47 -24.51
N LEU A 493 -8.71 16.09 -24.51
CA LEU A 493 -9.72 16.54 -25.48
C LEU A 493 -9.89 18.06 -25.47
N SER A 494 -9.80 18.69 -24.29
CA SER A 494 -9.85 20.15 -24.18
C SER A 494 -8.61 20.83 -24.79
N SER A 495 -7.50 20.11 -24.91
CA SER A 495 -6.22 20.63 -25.42
C SER A 495 -5.99 20.33 -26.90
N PHE A 496 -6.42 19.18 -27.42
CA PHE A 496 -6.31 18.80 -28.83
C PHE A 496 -7.44 17.89 -29.31
N SER A 497 -7.95 18.13 -30.51
CA SER A 497 -9.15 17.48 -31.07
C SER A 497 -8.95 16.00 -31.44
N GLU A 498 -7.71 15.63 -31.72
CA GLU A 498 -7.26 14.31 -32.13
C GLU A 498 -7.32 13.29 -30.98
N ALA A 499 -7.41 13.75 -29.72
CA ALA A 499 -7.59 12.91 -28.53
C ALA A 499 -8.89 12.08 -28.57
N SER A 500 -9.86 12.48 -29.39
CA SER A 500 -11.15 11.79 -29.57
C SER A 500 -11.01 10.36 -30.11
N GLN A 501 -9.90 10.04 -30.78
CA GLN A 501 -9.62 8.69 -31.28
C GLN A 501 -9.10 7.74 -30.20
N ILE A 502 -8.74 8.25 -29.01
CA ILE A 502 -8.13 7.47 -27.94
C ILE A 502 -9.23 6.93 -27.01
N SER A 503 -9.26 5.61 -26.82
CA SER A 503 -10.14 4.98 -25.83
C SER A 503 -9.59 5.19 -24.42
N ALA A 504 -10.44 5.48 -23.41
CA ALA A 504 -9.95 5.63 -22.04
C ALA A 504 -9.40 4.31 -21.48
N SER A 505 -9.91 3.17 -21.96
CA SER A 505 -9.30 1.86 -21.68
C SER A 505 -7.88 1.77 -22.24
N GLY A 506 -7.62 2.30 -23.45
CA GLY A 506 -6.28 2.40 -24.03
C GLY A 506 -5.35 3.30 -23.22
N VAL A 507 -5.83 4.46 -22.77
CA VAL A 507 -5.08 5.36 -21.86
C VAL A 507 -4.76 4.66 -20.54
N SER A 508 -5.75 4.02 -19.94
CA SER A 508 -5.57 3.30 -18.67
C SER A 508 -4.60 2.13 -18.81
N HIS A 509 -4.67 1.35 -19.89
CA HIS A 509 -3.67 0.29 -20.14
C HIS A 509 -2.29 0.90 -20.41
N ALA A 510 -2.16 1.97 -21.19
CA ALA A 510 -0.86 2.57 -21.50
C ALA A 510 -0.16 3.17 -20.27
N ILE A 511 -0.92 3.82 -19.38
CA ILE A 511 -0.38 4.48 -18.19
C ILE A 511 -0.12 3.48 -17.08
N PHE A 512 -1.05 2.55 -16.83
CA PHE A 512 -0.98 1.70 -15.65
C PHE A 512 -0.38 0.32 -15.90
N ALA A 513 -0.28 -0.17 -17.14
CA ALA A 513 0.41 -1.45 -17.43
C ALA A 513 1.86 -1.55 -16.92
N PRO A 514 2.70 -0.49 -16.97
CA PRO A 514 4.07 -0.55 -16.44
C PRO A 514 4.14 -0.60 -14.91
N PHE A 515 3.22 0.08 -14.22
CA PHE A 515 3.15 0.08 -12.75
C PHE A 515 2.60 -1.22 -12.19
N MET A 516 1.65 -1.80 -12.92
CA MET A 516 1.01 -3.06 -12.59
C MET A 516 2.02 -4.23 -12.65
N LEU A 517 2.99 -4.25 -13.58
CA LEU A 517 4.02 -5.31 -13.67
C LEU A 517 5.03 -5.40 -12.49
N ASN A 518 5.04 -4.44 -11.57
CA ASN A 518 6.10 -4.29 -10.56
C ASN A 518 5.60 -4.31 -9.10
N PHE A 519 4.40 -4.85 -8.84
CA PHE A 519 3.85 -5.08 -7.51
C PHE A 519 3.66 -6.58 -7.22
#